data_AF-A0A9E5ILW1-F1
#
_entry.id   AF-A0A9E5ILW1-F1
#
_cell.length_a   1.000
_cell.length_b   1.000
_cell.length_c   1.000
_cell.angle_alpha   90.00
_cell.angle_beta   90.00
_cell.angle_gamma   90.00
#
_symmetry.space_group_name_H-M   'P 1'
#
loop_
_entity.id
_entity.type
_entity.pdbx_description
1 polymer ?
#
loop_
_entity_poly.entity_id
_entity_poly.type
_entity_poly.pdbx_seq_one_letter_code
_entity_poly.pdbx_strand_id
1 'polypeptide(L)'
;DRMIEAIIAEDPEGIPVPYVMSGGTDNKALAKLGLAGYGFSPLKLPTDIDFTALFHGVDERVPIDSLQFGARTLQTFLASA
;
A
#
# COMPACT_ATOMS: atom_id res chain seq x y z
N ASP A 1 -2.63 6.30 12.27
CA ASP A 1 -2.01 7.64 12.40
C ASP A 1 -0.76 7.75 11.53
N ARG A 2 0.35 7.07 11.82
CA ARG A 2 1.58 7.17 11.02
C ARG A 2 1.42 6.83 9.52
N MET A 3 0.65 5.80 9.17
CA MET A 3 0.33 5.51 7.75
C MET A 3 -0.43 6.66 7.07
N ILE A 4 -1.31 7.35 7.81
CA ILE A 4 -2.10 8.48 7.30
C ILE A 4 -1.17 9.67 7.06
N GLU A 5 -0.32 9.98 8.03
CA GLU A 5 0.66 11.07 7.93
C GLU A 5 1.64 10.86 6.78
N ALA A 6 2.11 9.62 6.58
CA ALA A 6 3.00 9.29 5.46
C ALA A 6 2.31 9.49 4.10
N ILE A 7 1.03 9.12 3.98
CA ILE A 7 0.25 9.37 2.75
C ILE A 7 0.12 10.88 2.53
N ILE A 8 -0.31 11.65 3.53
CA ILE A 8 -0.55 13.09 3.42
C ILE A 8 0.73 13.87 3.07
N ALA A 9 1.89 13.42 3.56
CA ALA A 9 3.17 14.02 3.25
C ALA A 9 3.55 13.95 1.76
N GLU A 10 3.11 12.92 1.05
CA GLU A 10 3.36 12.73 -0.39
C GLU A 10 2.16 13.11 -1.27
N ASP A 11 0.93 13.02 -0.73
CA ASP A 11 -0.33 13.38 -1.38
C ASP A 11 -1.29 14.05 -0.40
N PRO A 12 -1.32 15.41 -0.34
CA PRO A 12 -2.17 16.16 0.59
C PRO A 12 -3.68 15.91 0.41
N GLU A 13 -4.11 15.40 -0.75
CA GLU A 13 -5.51 15.07 -1.05
C GLU A 13 -5.82 13.58 -0.82
N GLY A 14 -4.81 12.78 -0.45
CA GLY A 14 -4.95 11.34 -0.22
C GLY A 14 -5.80 11.01 1.00
N ILE A 15 -6.90 10.28 0.79
CA ILE A 15 -7.82 9.84 1.86
C ILE A 15 -7.62 8.33 2.12
N PRO A 16 -7.09 7.94 3.30
CA PRO A 16 -6.97 6.54 3.67
C PRO A 16 -8.36 5.92 3.91
N VAL A 17 -8.61 4.76 3.30
CA VAL A 17 -9.86 4.01 3.46
C VAL A 17 -9.59 2.57 3.91
N PRO A 18 -10.41 1.99 4.79
CA PRO A 18 -10.33 0.57 5.09
C PRO A 18 -10.60 -0.27 3.83
N TYR A 19 -9.71 -1.22 3.54
CA TYR A 19 -9.82 -2.13 2.41
C TYR A 19 -9.60 -3.57 2.89
N VAL A 20 -10.48 -4.47 2.46
CA VAL A 20 -10.33 -5.92 2.68
C VAL A 20 -9.82 -6.55 1.39
N MET A 21 -8.56 -7.00 1.42
CA MET A 21 -7.96 -7.76 0.33
C MET A 21 -8.46 -9.21 0.38
N SER A 22 -8.91 -9.74 -0.75
CA SER A 22 -9.39 -11.14 -0.86
C SER A 22 -8.26 -12.17 -0.85
N GLY A 23 -7.03 -11.75 -1.13
CA GLY A 23 -5.83 -12.58 -1.11
C GLY A 23 -5.39 -13.00 0.30
N GLY A 24 -4.76 -14.17 0.41
CA GLY A 24 -4.10 -14.59 1.63
C GLY A 24 -2.80 -13.82 1.84
N THR A 25 -2.60 -13.23 3.02
CA THR A 25 -1.38 -12.52 3.39
C THR A 25 -0.70 -13.19 4.59
N ASP A 26 0.58 -12.90 4.80
CA ASP A 26 1.34 -13.38 5.97
C ASP A 26 0.69 -12.97 7.29
N ASN A 27 -0.10 -11.89 7.28
CA ASN A 27 -0.86 -11.43 8.43
C ASN A 27 -1.82 -12.50 8.98
N LYS A 28 -2.29 -13.44 8.14
CA LYS A 28 -3.08 -14.60 8.60
C LYS A 28 -2.32 -15.46 9.62
N ALA A 29 -1.02 -15.63 9.42
CA ALA A 29 -0.18 -16.38 10.34
C ALA A 29 0.17 -15.54 11.58
N LEU A 30 0.53 -14.27 11.37
CA LEU A 30 0.89 -13.34 12.47
C LEU A 30 -0.28 -13.08 13.42
N ALA A 31 -1.52 -13.02 12.91
CA ALA A 31 -2.71 -12.86 13.74
C ALA A 31 -2.90 -13.99 14.76
N LYS A 32 -2.45 -15.22 14.45
CA LYS A 32 -2.50 -16.35 15.41
C LYS A 32 -1.58 -16.13 16.62
N LEU A 33 -0.59 -15.26 16.49
CA LEU A 33 0.31 -14.86 17.57
C LEU A 33 -0.23 -13.65 18.37
N GLY A 34 -1.45 -13.19 18.07
CA GLY A 34 -2.05 -12.02 18.71
C GLY A 34 -1.56 -10.67 18.15
N LEU A 35 -0.83 -10.67 17.04
CA LEU A 35 -0.35 -9.46 16.40
C LEU A 35 -1.43 -8.88 15.48
N ALA A 36 -1.82 -7.62 15.74
CA ALA A 36 -2.66 -6.86 14.83
C ALA A 36 -1.77 -6.25 13.72
N GLY A 37 -1.86 -6.81 12.51
CA GLY A 37 -1.19 -6.26 11.33
C GLY A 37 -2.16 -5.71 10.30
N TYR A 38 -1.68 -4.74 9.53
CA TYR A 38 -2.38 -4.15 8.39
C TYR A 38 -1.44 -4.14 7.20
N GLY A 39 -1.96 -4.46 6.01
CA GLY A 39 -1.20 -4.35 4.77
C GLY A 39 -1.00 -2.88 4.42
N PHE A 40 0.22 -2.51 4.04
CA PHE A 40 0.55 -1.15 3.61
C PHE A 40 1.52 -1.20 2.43
N SER A 41 0.99 -0.96 1.23
CA SER A 41 1.74 -0.93 -0.03
C SER A 41 1.34 0.34 -0.80
N PRO A 42 1.89 1.51 -0.46
CA PRO A 42 1.48 2.77 -1.06
C PRO A 42 1.89 2.80 -2.54
N LEU A 43 0.91 2.92 -3.43
CA LEU A 43 1.13 3.14 -4.87
C LEU A 43 0.13 4.18 -5.35
N LYS A 44 0.62 5.25 -5.97
CA LYS A 44 -0.23 6.24 -6.64
C LYS A 44 -0.46 5.79 -8.08
N LEU A 45 -1.65 5.26 -8.37
CA LEU A 45 -1.96 4.63 -9.65
C LEU A 45 -2.74 5.59 -10.57
N PRO A 46 -2.47 5.57 -11.89
CA PRO A 46 -3.32 6.20 -12.90
C PRO A 46 -4.77 5.66 -12.84
N THR A 47 -5.74 6.44 -13.30
CA THR A 47 -7.17 6.05 -13.23
C THR A 47 -7.57 5.02 -14.28
N ASP A 48 -6.72 4.78 -15.28
CA ASP A 48 -6.96 3.89 -16.43
C ASP A 48 -6.32 2.50 -16.27
N ILE A 49 -5.60 2.24 -15.18
CA ILE A 49 -5.00 0.93 -14.90
C ILE A 49 -5.98 0.03 -14.15
N ASP A 50 -6.28 -1.15 -14.71
CA ASP A 50 -6.95 -2.22 -13.96
C ASP A 50 -5.92 -2.93 -13.07
N PHE A 51 -5.64 -2.31 -11.92
CA PHE A 51 -4.63 -2.81 -11.00
C PHE A 51 -5.00 -4.19 -10.42
N THR A 52 -6.29 -4.45 -10.22
CA THR A 52 -6.75 -5.72 -9.66
C THR A 52 -6.50 -6.90 -10.59
N ALA A 53 -6.62 -6.71 -11.90
CA ALA A 53 -6.31 -7.74 -12.90
C ALA A 53 -4.81 -8.05 -13.01
N LEU A 54 -3.94 -7.16 -12.50
CA LEU A 54 -2.49 -7.35 -12.55
C LEU A 54 -1.95 -8.24 -11.43
N PHE A 55 -2.71 -8.50 -10.36
CA PHE A 55 -2.27 -9.37 -9.28
C PHE A 55 -1.99 -10.79 -9.79
N HIS A 56 -0.70 -11.14 -9.89
CA HIS A 56 -0.23 -12.41 -10.48
C HIS A 56 -0.69 -12.62 -11.94
N GLY A 57 -1.01 -11.53 -12.64
CA GLY A 57 -1.43 -11.54 -14.02
C GLY A 57 -0.26 -11.66 -15.00
N VAL A 58 -0.58 -11.85 -16.28
CA VAL A 58 0.42 -11.72 -17.34
C VAL A 58 0.90 -10.28 -17.41
N ASP A 59 2.21 -10.08 -17.45
CA ASP A 59 2.84 -8.75 -17.53
C ASP A 59 2.42 -7.81 -16.36
N GLU A 60 2.37 -8.37 -15.14
CA GLU A 60 2.21 -7.61 -13.91
C GLU A 60 3.25 -6.47 -13.86
N ARG A 61 2.76 -5.24 -13.67
CA ARG A 61 3.58 -4.03 -13.73
C ARG A 61 2.96 -2.88 -12.97
N VAL A 62 3.78 -1.89 -12.69
CA VAL A 62 3.37 -0.60 -12.12
C VAL A 62 4.11 0.53 -12.84
N PRO A 63 3.54 1.74 -12.90
CA PRO A 63 4.28 2.91 -13.34
C PRO A 63 5.50 3.20 -12.45
N ILE A 64 6.58 3.70 -13.06
CA ILE A 64 7.85 3.97 -12.34
C ILE A 64 7.66 5.07 -11.29
N ASP A 65 6.88 6.10 -11.62
CA ASP A 65 6.51 7.17 -10.69
C ASP A 65 5.67 6.66 -9.51
N SER A 66 4.76 5.69 -9.73
CA SER A 66 4.05 5.00 -8.64
C SER A 66 5.03 4.30 -7.68
N LEU A 67 6.05 3.63 -8.21
CA LEU A 67 7.07 2.96 -7.40
C LEU A 67 7.91 3.96 -6.59
N GLN A 68 8.30 5.08 -7.21
CA GLN A 68 9.04 6.14 -6.54
C GLN A 68 8.21 6.81 -5.44
N PHE A 69 6.93 7.08 -5.71
CA PHE A 69 5.98 7.57 -4.71
C PHE A 69 5.91 6.60 -3.53
N GLY A 70 5.66 5.32 -3.81
CA GLY A 70 5.54 4.29 -2.78
C GLY A 70 6.77 4.15 -1.90
N ALA A 71 7.96 4.19 -2.50
CA ALA A 71 9.23 4.14 -1.77
C ALA A 71 9.39 5.32 -0.81
N ARG A 72 9.08 6.55 -1.24
CA ARG A 72 9.15 7.74 -0.37
C ARG A 72 8.09 7.71 0.73
N THR A 73 6.85 7.32 0.41
CA THR A 73 5.79 7.15 1.42
C THR A 73 6.19 6.12 2.47
N LEU A 74 6.71 4.96 2.05
CA LEU A 74 7.15 3.91 2.95
C LEU A 74 8.35 4.37 3.80
N GLN A 75 9.30 5.08 3.20
CA GLN A 75 10.43 5.67 3.92
C GLN A 75 9.94 6.65 4.99
N THR A 76 9.01 7.56 4.67
CA THR A 76 8.43 8.48 5.65
C THR A 76 7.73 7.74 6.77
N PHE A 77 6.94 6.71 6.45
CA PHE A 77 6.27 5.88 7.46
C PHE A 77 7.28 5.22 8.42
N LEU A 78 8.36 4.62 7.89
CA LEU A 78 9.36 3.92 8.70
C LEU A 78 10.27 4.87 9.49
N ALA A 79 10.60 6.04 8.93
CA ALA A 79 11.46 7.02 9.59
C ALA A 79 10.72 7.85 10.65
N SER A 80 9.39 7.89 10.58
CA SER A 80 8.52 8.55 11.57
C SER A 80 7.96 7.58 12.64
N ALA A 81 8.33 6.30 12.57
CA ALA A 81 7.93 5.25 13.50
C ALA A 81 8.74 5.27 14.80
#